data_AF-A0A538PSH1-F1
#
_entry.id   AF-A0A538PSH1-F1
#
_cell.length_a   1.000
_cell.length_b   1.000
_cell.length_c   1.000
_cell.angle_alpha   90.00
_cell.angle_beta   90.00
_cell.angle_gamma   90.00
#
_symmetry.space_group_name_H-M   'P 1'
#
loop_
_entity.id
_entity.type
_entity.pdbx_description
1 polymer ?
#
loop_
_entity_poly.entity_id
_entity_poly.type
_entity_poly.pdbx_seq_one_letter_code
_entity_poly.pdbx_strand_id
1 'polypeptide(L)'
;MTLVGLGLYLGYVPYGCVLFDRTIAALQIVATAVFLIYVSDGVAYGGSVVAQLYKALGQASMSKLDFFRYFSYATSAVCLVFFAISAGYFLRRAASGEARVGALPGAVENSRRDAG
;
A
#
# COMPACT_ATOMS: atom_id res chain seq x y z
N MET A 1 -21.63 19.07 5.61
CA MET A 1 -21.60 17.59 5.48
C MET A 1 -21.41 17.15 4.03
N THR A 2 -22.13 17.72 3.06
CA THR A 2 -22.01 17.34 1.63
C THR A 2 -20.70 17.76 0.95
N LEU A 3 -20.19 18.98 1.22
CA LEU A 3 -18.89 19.44 0.67
C LEU A 3 -17.71 18.60 1.18
N VAL A 4 -17.78 18.14 2.43
CA VAL A 4 -16.75 17.28 3.01
C VAL A 4 -16.73 15.92 2.30
N GLY A 5 -17.91 15.32 2.06
CA GLY A 5 -18.01 14.08 1.29
C GLY A 5 -17.54 14.25 -0.16
N LEU A 6 -17.89 15.36 -0.81
CA LEU A 6 -17.44 15.69 -2.17
C LEU A 6 -15.91 15.82 -2.23
N GLY A 7 -15.30 16.57 -1.31
CA GLY A 7 -13.85 16.74 -1.25
C GLY A 7 -13.12 15.42 -0.99
N LEU A 8 -13.65 14.58 -0.10
CA LEU A 8 -13.07 13.28 0.20
C LEU A 8 -13.15 12.33 -1.01
N TYR A 9 -14.27 12.31 -1.73
CA TYR A 9 -14.44 11.50 -2.94
C TYR A 9 -13.48 11.94 -4.05
N LEU A 10 -13.38 13.26 -4.27
CA LEU A 10 -12.46 13.85 -5.25
C LEU A 10 -10.99 13.59 -4.92
N GLY A 11 -10.62 13.42 -3.64
CA GLY A 11 -9.27 13.01 -3.26
C GLY A 11 -9.06 11.50 -3.38
N TYR A 12 -10.04 10.71 -2.95
CA TYR A 12 -9.95 9.25 -2.86
C TYR A 12 -9.80 8.58 -4.23
N VAL A 13 -10.67 8.94 -5.20
CA VAL A 13 -10.69 8.30 -6.51
C VAL A 13 -9.36 8.45 -7.27
N PRO A 14 -8.84 9.68 -7.50
CA PRO A 14 -7.58 9.83 -8.22
C PRO A 14 -6.39 9.28 -7.44
N TYR A 15 -6.42 9.32 -6.10
CA TYR A 15 -5.37 8.71 -5.28
C TYR A 15 -5.27 7.20 -5.54
N GLY A 16 -6.39 6.48 -5.53
CA GLY A 16 -6.43 5.05 -5.85
C GLY A 16 -5.88 4.77 -7.24
N CYS A 17 -6.32 5.52 -8.25
CA CYS A 17 -5.83 5.37 -9.63
C CYS A 17 -4.31 5.53 -9.74
N VAL A 18 -3.76 6.59 -9.15
CA VAL A 18 -2.32 6.88 -9.21
C VAL A 18 -1.50 5.85 -8.42
N LEU A 19 -2.02 5.34 -7.30
CA LEU A 19 -1.37 4.29 -6.52
C LEU A 19 -1.24 3.01 -7.36
N PHE A 20 -2.35 2.54 -7.94
CA PHE A 20 -2.36 1.32 -8.75
C PHE A 20 -1.55 1.47 -10.05
N ASP A 21 -1.58 2.64 -10.68
CA ASP A 21 -0.73 2.94 -11.85
C ASP A 21 0.76 2.78 -11.52
N ARG A 22 1.20 3.29 -10.36
CA ARG A 22 2.57 3.08 -9.87
C ARG A 22 2.85 1.62 -9.53
N THR A 23 1.88 0.88 -9.01
CA THR A 23 2.03 -0.56 -8.75
C THR A 23 2.20 -1.34 -10.06
N ILE A 24 1.44 -1.01 -11.10
CA ILE A 24 1.56 -1.59 -12.44
C ILE A 24 2.94 -1.31 -13.02
N ALA A 25 3.40 -0.06 -12.94
CA ALA A 25 4.74 0.33 -13.37
C ALA A 25 5.84 -0.39 -12.59
N ALA A 26 5.68 -0.60 -11.28
CA ALA A 26 6.66 -1.33 -10.47
C ALA A 26 6.69 -2.85 -10.77
N LEU A 27 5.54 -3.43 -11.11
CA LEU A 27 5.41 -4.86 -11.41
C LEU A 27 5.68 -5.19 -12.89
N GLN A 28 5.81 -4.19 -13.76
CA GLN A 28 6.03 -4.34 -15.21
C GLN A 28 4.99 -5.25 -15.89
N ILE A 29 3.73 -5.20 -15.42
CA ILE A 29 2.61 -5.96 -15.98
C ILE A 29 1.79 -5.09 -16.93
N VAL A 30 1.20 -5.70 -17.96
CA VAL A 30 0.24 -5.02 -18.85
C VAL A 30 -1.15 -5.08 -18.21
N ALA A 31 -1.51 -4.03 -17.47
CA ALA A 31 -2.82 -3.91 -16.81
C ALA A 31 -3.27 -2.44 -16.76
N THR A 32 -4.55 -2.20 -16.48
CA THR A 32 -5.09 -0.85 -16.24
C THR A 32 -5.33 -0.64 -14.75
N ALA A 33 -5.24 0.60 -14.26
CA ALA A 33 -5.51 0.91 -12.85
C ALA A 33 -6.93 0.46 -12.44
N VAL A 34 -7.91 0.64 -13.32
CA VAL A 34 -9.31 0.22 -13.11
C VAL A 34 -9.42 -1.30 -12.94
N PHE A 35 -8.66 -2.10 -13.70
CA PHE A 35 -8.65 -3.55 -13.54
C PHE A 35 -8.16 -3.96 -12.12
N LEU A 36 -7.09 -3.34 -11.62
CA LEU A 36 -6.60 -3.65 -10.27
C LEU A 36 -7.56 -3.18 -9.17
N ILE A 37 -8.28 -2.07 -9.37
CA ILE A 37 -9.33 -1.64 -8.45
C ILE A 37 -10.42 -2.72 -8.36
N TYR A 38 -10.89 -3.24 -9.50
CA TYR A 38 -11.88 -4.31 -9.53
C TYR A 38 -11.40 -5.59 -8.85
N VAL A 39 -10.15 -5.99 -9.09
CA VAL A 39 -9.57 -7.17 -8.42
C VAL A 39 -9.48 -6.94 -6.91
N SER A 40 -9.04 -5.75 -6.48
CA SER A 40 -8.96 -5.38 -5.06
C SER A 40 -10.33 -5.43 -4.38
N ASP A 41 -11.36 -4.92 -5.05
CA ASP A 41 -12.74 -4.94 -4.56
C ASP A 41 -13.25 -6.38 -4.44
N GLY A 42 -13.02 -7.21 -5.46
CA GLY A 42 -13.37 -8.64 -5.43
C GLY A 42 -12.70 -9.40 -4.30
N VAL A 43 -11.41 -9.14 -4.03
CA VAL A 43 -10.68 -9.73 -2.91
C VAL A 43 -11.24 -9.27 -1.56
N ALA A 44 -11.62 -8.00 -1.43
CA ALA A 44 -12.21 -7.47 -0.19
C ALA A 44 -13.58 -8.10 0.12
N TYR A 45 -14.44 -8.25 -0.88
CA TYR A 45 -15.71 -8.97 -0.74
C TYR A 45 -15.49 -10.45 -0.45
N GLY A 46 -14.53 -11.09 -1.13
CA GLY A 46 -14.14 -12.47 -0.87
C GLY A 46 -13.65 -12.67 0.58
N GLY A 47 -12.83 -11.76 1.08
CA GLY A 47 -12.37 -11.76 2.48
C GLY A 47 -13.52 -11.66 3.49
N SER A 48 -14.53 -10.85 3.17
CA SER A 48 -15.75 -10.74 3.99
C SER A 48 -16.51 -12.06 4.05
N VAL A 49 -16.64 -12.75 2.91
CA VAL A 49 -17.27 -14.09 2.85
C VAL A 49 -16.45 -15.12 3.62
N VAL A 50 -15.12 -15.12 3.47
CA VAL A 50 -14.22 -16.01 4.22
C VAL A 50 -14.35 -15.80 5.73
N ALA A 51 -14.43 -14.54 6.19
CA ALA A 51 -14.63 -14.24 7.61
C ALA A 51 -15.97 -14.79 8.14
N GLN A 52 -17.04 -14.67 7.36
CA GLN A 52 -18.34 -15.23 7.72
C GLN A 52 -18.34 -16.77 7.70
N LEU A 53 -17.66 -17.38 6.72
CA LEU A 53 -17.51 -18.82 6.61
C LEU A 53 -16.68 -19.40 7.76
N TYR A 54 -15.60 -18.70 8.16
CA TYR A 54 -14.77 -19.08 9.30
C TYR A 54 -15.58 -19.09 10.61
N LYS A 55 -16.46 -18.09 10.79
CA LYS A 55 -17.41 -18.08 11.91
C LYS A 55 -18.41 -19.24 11.84
N ALA A 56 -18.92 -19.56 10.65
CA ALA A 56 -19.92 -20.61 10.46
C ALA A 56 -19.35 -22.03 10.67
N LEU A 57 -18.10 -22.29 10.28
CA LEU A 57 -17.47 -23.61 10.32
C LEU A 57 -16.67 -23.90 11.61
N GLY A 58 -16.07 -22.90 12.24
CA GLY A 58 -15.11 -23.11 13.35
C GLY A 58 -15.64 -22.84 14.77
N GLN A 59 -16.61 -21.93 14.93
CA GLN A 59 -17.02 -21.39 16.25
C GLN A 59 -18.54 -21.08 16.28
N ALA A 60 -19.38 -22.06 15.93
CA ALA A 60 -20.83 -21.89 15.86
C ALA A 60 -21.49 -21.55 17.21
N SER A 61 -20.82 -21.83 18.33
CA SER A 61 -21.30 -21.64 19.70
C SER A 61 -20.82 -20.35 20.38
N MET A 62 -20.00 -19.54 19.72
CA MET A 62 -19.47 -18.29 20.30
C MET A 62 -20.30 -17.07 19.90
N SER A 63 -20.43 -16.14 20.84
CA SER A 63 -21.12 -14.86 20.62
C SER A 63 -20.51 -14.13 19.42
N LYS A 64 -21.37 -13.52 18.58
CA LYS A 64 -20.93 -12.70 17.42
C LYS A 64 -19.90 -11.65 17.84
N LEU A 65 -20.01 -11.16 19.08
CA LEU A 65 -19.16 -10.11 19.62
C LEU A 65 -17.72 -10.57 19.90
N ASP A 66 -17.56 -11.76 20.49
CA ASP A 66 -16.23 -12.30 20.84
C ASP A 66 -15.46 -12.69 19.59
N PHE A 67 -16.12 -13.30 18.60
CA PHE A 67 -15.52 -13.58 17.30
C PHE A 67 -14.99 -12.30 16.63
N PHE A 68 -15.82 -11.25 16.60
CA PHE A 68 -15.44 -9.97 16.01
C PHE A 68 -14.27 -9.33 16.76
N ARG A 69 -14.25 -9.44 18.09
CA ARG A 69 -13.15 -8.92 18.92
C ARG A 69 -11.83 -9.61 18.64
N TYR A 70 -11.80 -10.95 18.60
CA TYR A 70 -10.59 -11.70 18.27
C TYR A 70 -10.13 -11.44 16.83
N PHE A 71 -11.06 -11.43 15.87
CA PHE A 71 -10.76 -11.11 14.47
C PHE A 71 -10.18 -9.69 14.31
N SER A 72 -10.71 -8.73 15.06
CA SER A 72 -10.21 -7.34 15.05
C SER A 72 -8.80 -7.23 15.64
N TYR A 73 -8.52 -7.89 16.76
CA TYR A 73 -7.18 -7.93 17.33
C TYR A 73 -6.18 -8.64 16.40
N ALA A 74 -6.58 -9.76 15.80
CA ALA A 74 -5.75 -10.47 14.83
C ALA A 74 -5.44 -9.61 13.61
N THR A 75 -6.46 -8.97 13.02
CA THR A 75 -6.29 -8.08 11.86
C THR A 75 -5.42 -6.88 12.21
N SER A 76 -5.61 -6.26 13.39
CA SER A 76 -4.77 -5.16 13.87
C SER A 76 -3.30 -5.56 14.00
N ALA A 77 -3.02 -6.73 14.59
CA ALA A 77 -1.66 -7.25 14.70
C ALA A 77 -1.01 -7.48 13.33
N VAL A 78 -1.73 -8.07 12.38
CA VAL A 78 -1.25 -8.26 11.00
C VAL A 78 -0.95 -6.92 10.32
N CYS A 79 -1.85 -5.95 10.44
CA CYS A 79 -1.65 -4.60 9.89
C CYS A 79 -0.43 -3.92 10.51
N LEU A 80 -0.24 -4.03 11.82
CA LEU A 80 0.92 -3.46 12.52
C LEU A 80 2.23 -4.07 12.01
N VAL A 81 2.27 -5.39 11.83
CA VAL A 81 3.45 -6.10 11.31
C VAL A 81 3.77 -5.66 9.89
N PHE A 82 2.78 -5.60 9.00
CA PHE A 82 2.99 -5.12 7.63
C PHE A 82 3.41 -3.65 7.58
N PHE A 83 2.83 -2.81 8.44
CA PHE A 83 3.23 -1.42 8.55
C PHE A 83 4.69 -1.30 9.03
N ALA A 84 5.09 -2.07 10.04
CA ALA A 84 6.46 -2.10 10.54
C ALA A 84 7.45 -2.59 9.47
N ILE A 85 7.09 -3.62 8.69
CA ILE A 85 7.90 -4.10 7.56
C ILE A 85 8.04 -3.02 6.50
N SER A 86 6.94 -2.35 6.12
CA SER A 86 6.96 -1.26 5.15
C SER A 86 7.80 -0.09 5.62
N ALA A 87 7.66 0.30 6.90
CA ALA A 87 8.47 1.34 7.52
C ALA A 87 9.95 0.96 7.51
N GLY A 88 10.29 -0.28 7.88
CA GLY A 88 11.66 -0.78 7.83
C GLY A 88 12.24 -0.80 6.42
N TYR A 89 11.47 -1.23 5.41
CA TYR A 89 11.89 -1.19 4.01
C TYR A 89 12.15 0.25 3.53
N PHE A 90 11.25 1.18 3.84
CA PHE A 90 11.37 2.58 3.43
C PHE A 90 12.57 3.27 4.09
N LEU A 91 12.78 3.06 5.40
CA LEU A 91 13.93 3.62 6.14
C LEU A 91 15.27 3.08 5.61
N ARG A 92 15.35 1.78 5.32
CA ARG A 92 16.57 1.18 4.71
C ARG A 92 16.84 1.71 3.31
N ARG A 93 15.79 1.92 2.52
CA ARG A 93 15.90 2.47 1.17
C ARG A 93 16.22 3.97 1.18
N ALA A 94 15.69 4.74 2.13
CA ALA A 94 16.03 6.15 2.32
C ALA A 94 17.50 6.33 2.71
N ALA A 95 18.00 5.54 3.65
CA ALA A 95 19.41 5.57 4.05
C ALA A 95 20.39 5.19 2.92
N SER A 96 19.97 4.29 2.01
CA SER A 96 20.78 3.88 0.85
C SER A 96 20.73 4.88 -0.31
N GLY A 97 19.71 5.75 -0.37
CA GLY A 97 19.57 6.81 -1.37
C GLY A 97 20.51 7.99 -1.12
N GLU A 98 20.74 8.33 0.15
CA GLU A 98 21.63 9.42 0.55
C GLU A 98 23.11 9.13 0.20
N ALA A 99 23.52 7.86 0.25
CA ALA A 99 24.86 7.42 -0.13
C ALA A 99 25.19 7.59 -1.62
N ARG A 100 24.18 7.67 -2.51
CA ARG A 100 24.39 7.90 -3.96
C ARG A 100 24.31 9.38 -4.35
N VAL A 101 23.58 10.20 -3.60
CA VAL A 101 23.51 11.66 -3.83
C VAL A 101 24.77 12.35 -3.29
N GLY A 102 25.40 11.82 -2.24
CA GLY A 102 26.70 12.29 -1.75
C GLY A 102 27.91 11.94 -2.63
N ALA A 103 27.74 11.12 -3.67
CA ALA A 103 28.82 10.62 -4.53
C ALA A 103 29.00 11.39 -5.86
N LEU A 104 28.31 12.53 -6.05
CA LEU A 104 28.60 13.45 -7.16
C LEU A 104 28.83 14.91 -6.71
N PRO A 105 29.95 15.19 -6.03
CA PRO A 105 30.62 16.48 -6.13
C PRO A 105 31.96 16.28 -6.85
N GLY A 106 32.04 16.56 -8.16
CA GLY A 106 33.35 16.77 -8.80
C GLY A 106 33.51 16.42 -10.28
N ALA A 107 32.59 15.69 -10.93
CA ALA A 107 32.85 15.20 -12.30
C ALA A 107 32.56 16.23 -13.42
N VAL A 108 32.02 17.41 -13.12
CA VAL A 108 31.64 18.42 -14.15
C VAL A 108 32.66 19.59 -14.24
N GLU A 109 33.53 19.76 -13.25
CA GLU A 109 34.50 20.88 -13.24
C GLU A 109 35.70 20.65 -14.19
N ASN A 110 36.10 19.40 -14.43
CA ASN A 110 37.33 19.12 -15.18
C ASN A 110 37.19 19.19 -16.72
N SER A 111 35.98 19.13 -17.27
CA SER A 111 35.78 19.16 -18.73
C SER A 111 35.86 20.57 -19.35
N ARG A 112 36.04 21.62 -18.54
CA ARG A 112 36.24 23.01 -19.00
C ARG A 112 37.71 23.45 -19.01
N ARG A 113 38.64 22.64 -18.49
CA ARG A 113 40.07 22.96 -18.49
C ARG A 113 40.83 22.44 -19.72
N ASP A 114 40.26 21.49 -20.44
CA ASP A 114 40.93 20.83 -21.57
C ASP A 114 40.52 21.40 -22.95
N ALA A 115 39.74 22.49 -22.96
CA ALA A 115 39.27 23.17 -24.18
C ALA A 115 39.83 24.60 -24.33
N GLY A 116 40.89 24.93 -23.59
CA GLY A 116 41.62 26.20 -23.67
C GLY A 116 42.91 26.08 -24.46
#